data_AF-A0A098EHA3-F1
#
_entry.id   AF-A0A098EHA3-F1
#
_cell.length_a   1.000
_cell.length_b   1.000
_cell.length_c   1.000
_cell.angle_alpha   90.00
_cell.angle_beta   90.00
_cell.angle_gamma   90.00
#
_symmetry.space_group_name_H-M   'P 1'
#
loop_
_entity.id
_entity.type
_entity.pdbx_description
1 polymer ?
#
loop_
_entity_poly.entity_id
_entity_poly.type
_entity_poly.pdbx_seq_one_letter_code
_entity_poly.pdbx_strand_id
1 'polypeptide(L)'
;MSKYQHTSLYCYPDSDVLINLFDITDDEKLKELEKVYTLFRLSELKINPPKNPSNMEAFLEIHRYILQDVYPFAGELRREMISKGSSSFAHPQFIEPELHKIFQALEEEDYLKNLPRDEFISRLAYYLAELNALHPFREGNGRTTREFARQLAWNAGYQLDWEKIPGTAEIINAFVDSFNANNDKLESLLDEIISAKA
;
A
#
# COMPACT_ATOMS: atom_id res chain seq x y z
N MET A 1 2.14 -31.19 19.39
CA MET A 1 1.26 -30.05 19.74
C MET A 1 2.16 -28.87 20.06
N SER A 2 2.18 -27.86 19.19
CA SER A 2 3.08 -26.70 19.34
C SER A 2 2.72 -25.92 20.61
N LYS A 3 3.73 -25.62 21.44
CA LYS A 3 3.59 -24.96 22.76
C LYS A 3 3.38 -23.44 22.69
N TYR A 4 3.23 -22.88 21.50
CA TYR A 4 3.03 -21.45 21.30
C TYR A 4 1.98 -21.26 20.21
N GLN A 5 0.73 -21.10 20.62
CA GLN A 5 -0.29 -20.52 19.76
C GLN A 5 0.01 -19.01 19.80
N HIS A 6 0.73 -18.52 18.79
CA HIS A 6 1.03 -17.10 18.71
C HIS A 6 -0.28 -16.38 18.37
N THR A 7 -0.97 -15.89 19.40
CA THR A 7 -2.11 -15.00 19.24
C THR A 7 -1.56 -13.67 18.74
N SER A 8 -1.92 -13.28 17.52
CA SER A 8 -1.52 -11.98 16.97
C SER A 8 -2.05 -10.86 17.86
N LEU A 9 -1.20 -9.87 18.14
CA LEU A 9 -1.57 -8.67 18.90
C LEU A 9 -2.64 -7.81 18.20
N TYR A 10 -2.93 -8.10 16.94
CA TYR A 10 -3.92 -7.41 16.13
C TYR A 10 -5.27 -8.13 16.08
N CYS A 11 -5.39 -9.35 16.61
CA CYS A 11 -6.61 -10.14 16.53
C CYS A 11 -7.26 -10.34 17.90
N TYR A 12 -8.57 -10.61 17.92
CA TYR A 12 -9.24 -11.01 19.17
C TYR A 12 -8.63 -12.32 19.72
N PRO A 13 -8.69 -12.55 21.04
CA PRO A 13 -8.23 -13.81 21.63
C PRO A 13 -8.87 -15.02 20.94
N ASP A 14 -8.04 -16.01 20.65
CA ASP A 14 -8.45 -17.27 19.99
C ASP A 14 -9.16 -17.08 18.63
N SER A 15 -8.86 -15.99 17.92
CA SER A 15 -9.46 -15.65 16.64
C SER A 15 -8.42 -15.09 15.65
N ASP A 16 -8.71 -15.23 14.36
CA ASP A 16 -7.98 -14.57 13.27
C ASP A 16 -8.60 -13.22 12.87
N VAL A 17 -9.71 -12.83 13.51
CA VAL A 17 -10.41 -11.57 13.23
C VAL A 17 -9.69 -10.40 13.87
N LEU A 18 -9.39 -9.38 13.06
CA LEU A 18 -8.71 -8.17 13.50
C LEU A 18 -9.55 -7.38 14.50
N ILE A 19 -8.91 -6.88 15.56
CA ILE A 19 -9.48 -5.92 16.50
C ILE A 19 -9.87 -4.67 15.71
N ASN A 20 -11.13 -4.26 15.86
CA ASN A 20 -11.74 -3.18 15.08
C ASN A 20 -12.63 -2.31 15.98
N LEU A 21 -12.96 -1.11 15.51
CA LEU A 21 -13.72 -0.11 16.25
C LEU A 21 -15.22 -0.43 16.41
N PHE A 22 -15.70 -1.55 15.85
CA PHE A 22 -17.10 -1.97 15.88
C PHE A 22 -17.33 -3.23 16.71
N ASP A 23 -16.31 -3.75 17.38
CA ASP A 23 -16.36 -5.01 18.14
C ASP A 23 -16.86 -6.22 17.31
N ILE A 24 -16.64 -6.20 15.99
CA ILE A 24 -17.07 -7.27 15.08
C ILE A 24 -16.09 -8.44 15.18
N THR A 25 -16.58 -9.63 15.55
CA THR A 25 -15.79 -10.87 15.61
C THR A 25 -16.13 -11.86 14.49
N ASP A 26 -16.90 -11.43 13.50
CA ASP A 26 -17.25 -12.19 12.28
C ASP A 26 -16.41 -11.65 11.13
N ASP A 27 -15.53 -12.51 10.59
CA ASP A 27 -14.52 -12.13 9.59
C ASP A 27 -15.14 -11.57 8.29
N GLU A 28 -16.21 -12.21 7.80
CA GLU A 28 -16.85 -11.79 6.54
C GLU A 28 -17.57 -10.45 6.72
N LYS A 29 -18.27 -10.26 7.85
CA LYS A 29 -18.87 -8.95 8.17
C LYS A 29 -17.83 -7.86 8.31
N LEU A 30 -16.68 -8.16 8.93
CA LEU A 30 -15.60 -7.19 9.07
C LEU A 30 -15.04 -6.80 7.70
N LYS A 31 -14.79 -7.75 6.80
CA LYS A 31 -14.33 -7.48 5.43
C LYS A 31 -15.31 -6.63 4.63
N GLU A 32 -16.60 -6.92 4.71
CA GLU A 32 -17.64 -6.13 4.05
C GLU A 32 -17.66 -4.68 4.56
N LEU A 33 -17.63 -4.51 5.88
CA LEU A 33 -17.61 -3.19 6.50
C LEU A 33 -16.34 -2.42 6.14
N GLU A 34 -15.17 -3.05 6.28
CA GLU A 34 -13.87 -2.44 5.96
C GLU A 34 -13.84 -1.94 4.51
N LYS A 35 -14.35 -2.76 3.58
CA LYS A 35 -14.44 -2.41 2.16
C LYS A 35 -15.28 -1.15 1.94
N VAL A 36 -16.44 -1.02 2.59
CA VAL A 36 -17.32 0.14 2.43
C VAL A 36 -16.62 1.42 2.92
N TYR A 37 -16.08 1.42 4.14
CA TYR A 37 -15.41 2.59 4.70
C TYR A 37 -14.15 2.96 3.93
N THR A 38 -13.32 1.97 3.56
CA THR A 38 -12.11 2.23 2.76
C THR A 38 -12.47 2.84 1.40
N LEU A 39 -13.49 2.32 0.71
CA LEU A 39 -13.92 2.88 -0.59
C LEU A 39 -14.45 4.31 -0.45
N PHE A 40 -15.21 4.59 0.61
CA PHE A 40 -15.67 5.95 0.92
C PHE A 40 -14.49 6.91 1.07
N ARG A 41 -13.50 6.57 1.91
CA ARG A 41 -12.31 7.40 2.15
C ARG A 41 -11.42 7.56 0.91
N LEU A 42 -11.26 6.50 0.12
CA LEU A 42 -10.54 6.59 -1.16
C LEU A 42 -11.24 7.53 -2.15
N SER A 43 -12.58 7.57 -2.16
CA SER A 43 -13.32 8.50 -3.00
C SER A 43 -13.12 9.96 -2.58
N GLU A 44 -13.06 10.23 -1.27
CA GLU A 44 -12.70 11.56 -0.75
C GLU A 44 -11.30 11.99 -1.18
N LEU A 45 -10.31 11.08 -1.11
CA LEU A 45 -8.94 11.37 -1.56
C LEU A 45 -8.83 11.63 -3.06
N LYS A 46 -9.71 11.04 -3.89
CA LYS A 46 -9.75 11.30 -5.34
C LYS A 46 -10.30 12.69 -5.68
N ILE A 47 -11.25 13.20 -4.88
CA ILE A 47 -11.88 14.51 -5.10
C ILE A 47 -10.96 15.65 -4.61
N ASN A 48 -10.16 15.38 -3.58
CA ASN A 48 -9.21 16.36 -3.06
C ASN A 48 -7.89 16.34 -3.85
N PRO A 49 -7.29 17.50 -4.15
CA PRO A 49 -5.96 17.56 -4.73
C PRO A 49 -4.92 16.81 -3.85
N PRO A 50 -4.05 15.98 -4.44
CA PRO A 50 -2.93 15.36 -3.74
C PRO A 50 -2.01 16.36 -3.03
N LYS A 51 -1.45 15.96 -1.88
CA LYS A 51 -0.44 16.75 -1.17
C LYS A 51 0.89 16.71 -1.92
N ASN A 52 1.66 17.79 -1.91
CA ASN A 52 3.01 17.85 -2.49
C ASN A 52 4.02 18.28 -1.40
N PRO A 53 5.15 17.57 -1.22
CA PRO A 53 5.47 16.28 -1.84
C PRO A 53 4.65 15.12 -1.23
N SER A 54 4.50 14.04 -2.01
CA SER A 54 3.98 12.76 -1.51
C SER A 54 5.10 12.04 -0.75
N ASN A 55 5.44 12.51 0.44
CA ASN A 55 6.54 11.99 1.26
C ASN A 55 6.10 10.86 2.23
N MET A 56 6.99 10.44 3.14
CA MET A 56 6.72 9.37 4.09
C MET A 56 5.52 9.70 4.99
N GLU A 57 5.41 10.93 5.48
CA GLU A 57 4.29 11.37 6.30
C GLU A 57 2.97 11.28 5.51
N ALA A 58 2.98 11.66 4.23
CA ALA A 58 1.81 11.51 3.36
C ALA A 58 1.44 10.03 3.18
N PHE A 59 2.40 9.12 3.05
CA PHE A 59 2.15 7.69 2.94
C PHE A 59 1.51 7.10 4.20
N LEU A 60 2.02 7.44 5.39
CA LEU A 60 1.42 7.04 6.67
C LEU A 60 0.02 7.66 6.86
N GLU A 61 -0.15 8.92 6.45
CA GLU A 61 -1.42 9.63 6.52
C GLU A 61 -2.47 9.02 5.58
N ILE A 62 -2.08 8.56 4.38
CA ILE A 62 -2.99 7.83 3.49
C ILE A 62 -3.50 6.58 4.21
N HIS A 63 -2.61 5.77 4.79
CA HIS A 63 -2.99 4.54 5.50
C HIS A 63 -3.93 4.84 6.67
N ARG A 64 -3.61 5.87 7.46
CA ARG A 64 -4.49 6.38 8.53
C ARG A 64 -5.85 6.74 7.96
N TYR A 65 -5.89 7.61 6.97
CA TYR A 65 -7.11 8.18 6.42
C TYR A 65 -8.06 7.12 5.88
N ILE A 66 -7.54 6.11 5.17
CA ILE A 66 -8.37 5.08 4.52
C ILE A 66 -8.87 3.99 5.47
N LEU A 67 -8.27 3.84 6.66
CA LEU A 67 -8.62 2.79 7.63
C LEU A 67 -9.04 3.32 9.03
N GLN A 68 -9.00 4.63 9.26
CA GLN A 68 -9.28 5.26 10.56
C GLN A 68 -10.63 4.91 11.16
N ASP A 69 -11.64 4.64 10.32
CA ASP A 69 -12.98 4.32 10.79
C ASP A 69 -13.13 2.86 11.23
N VAL A 70 -12.17 1.99 10.86
CA VAL A 70 -12.27 0.53 11.04
C VAL A 70 -11.28 0.03 12.08
N TYR A 71 -10.02 0.48 12.00
CA TYR A 71 -8.94 -0.10 12.80
C TYR A 71 -8.29 0.91 13.73
N PRO A 72 -8.06 0.55 15.01
CA PRO A 72 -7.33 1.40 15.94
C PRO A 72 -5.86 1.60 15.55
N PHE A 73 -5.27 0.67 14.79
CA PHE A 73 -3.89 0.75 14.32
C PHE A 73 -3.74 1.57 13.02
N ALA A 74 -4.78 2.25 12.53
CA ALA A 74 -4.72 3.01 11.29
C ALA A 74 -3.60 4.07 11.34
N GLY A 75 -2.70 4.03 10.36
CA GLY A 75 -1.49 4.85 10.30
C GLY A 75 -0.30 4.34 11.12
N GLU A 76 -0.42 3.21 11.83
CA GLU A 76 0.68 2.63 12.63
C GLU A 76 1.43 1.54 11.89
N LEU A 77 2.76 1.52 12.05
CA LEU A 77 3.61 0.44 11.55
C LEU A 77 3.32 -0.87 12.30
N ARG A 78 3.41 -2.00 11.58
CA ARG A 78 3.18 -3.30 12.20
C ARG A 78 4.31 -3.70 13.15
N ARG A 79 3.95 -4.44 14.19
CA ARG A 79 4.87 -4.94 15.23
C ARG A 79 5.09 -6.45 15.19
N GLU A 80 4.46 -7.14 14.24
CA GLU A 80 4.54 -8.61 14.07
C GLU A 80 4.98 -8.99 12.66
N MET A 81 5.55 -10.19 12.56
CA MET A 81 5.80 -10.85 11.29
C MET A 81 4.47 -11.16 10.59
N ILE A 82 4.40 -10.91 9.30
CA ILE A 82 3.27 -11.29 8.45
C ILE A 82 3.77 -11.93 7.17
N SER A 83 2.94 -12.78 6.59
CA SER A 83 3.16 -13.39 5.28
C SER A 83 1.87 -13.37 4.48
N LYS A 84 2.01 -13.46 3.15
CA LYS A 84 0.88 -13.63 2.24
C LYS A 84 1.27 -14.64 1.17
N GLY A 85 0.54 -15.76 1.12
CA GLY A 85 0.92 -16.90 0.29
C GLY A 85 2.31 -17.41 0.69
N SER A 86 3.23 -17.47 -0.27
CA SER A 86 4.63 -17.87 -0.04
C SER A 86 5.58 -16.73 0.33
N SER A 87 5.11 -15.47 0.34
CA SER A 87 5.95 -14.29 0.61
C SER A 87 5.93 -13.94 2.09
N SER A 88 7.10 -14.01 2.73
CA SER A 88 7.34 -13.46 4.07
C SER A 88 7.89 -12.04 3.94
N PHE A 89 7.20 -11.07 4.54
CA PHE A 89 7.60 -9.66 4.46
C PHE A 89 8.69 -9.31 5.47
N ALA A 90 9.20 -8.08 5.39
CA ALA A 90 10.31 -7.60 6.23
C ALA A 90 10.08 -7.82 7.74
N HIS A 91 11.16 -7.97 8.50
CA HIS A 91 11.04 -8.04 9.96
C HIS A 91 10.60 -6.66 10.52
N PRO A 92 9.63 -6.60 11.47
CA PRO A 92 9.13 -5.34 12.03
C PRO A 92 10.20 -4.33 12.45
N GLN A 93 11.27 -4.81 13.08
CA GLN A 93 12.40 -3.98 13.53
C GLN A 93 13.11 -3.19 12.41
N PHE A 94 12.95 -3.61 11.15
CA PHE A 94 13.57 -2.95 10.00
C PHE A 94 12.60 -2.06 9.22
N ILE A 95 11.30 -2.05 9.56
CA ILE A 95 10.30 -1.32 8.78
C ILE A 95 10.58 0.18 8.74
N GLU A 96 10.74 0.80 9.90
CA GLU A 96 10.94 2.25 10.00
C GLU A 96 12.29 2.69 9.37
N PRO A 97 13.44 2.05 9.68
CA PRO A 97 14.70 2.37 9.00
C PRO A 97 14.65 2.23 7.48
N GLU A 98 14.02 1.16 6.95
CA GLU A 98 13.94 0.96 5.49
C GLU A 98 12.94 1.92 4.84
N LEU A 99 11.83 2.27 5.50
CA LEU A 99 10.93 3.33 5.03
C LEU A 99 11.70 4.65 4.86
N HIS A 100 12.50 5.04 5.86
CA HIS A 100 13.31 6.25 5.75
C HIS A 100 14.27 6.22 4.56
N LYS A 101 14.93 5.08 4.29
CA LYS A 101 15.80 4.94 3.12
C LYS A 101 15.05 5.06 1.80
N ILE A 102 13.90 4.38 1.67
CA ILE A 102 13.06 4.43 0.46
C ILE A 102 12.64 5.87 0.17
N PHE A 103 12.14 6.58 1.19
CA PHE A 103 11.63 7.94 1.03
C PHE A 103 12.74 8.99 0.87
N GLN A 104 13.91 8.78 1.47
CA GLN A 104 15.10 9.60 1.21
C GLN A 104 15.54 9.45 -0.25
N ALA A 105 15.63 8.22 -0.78
CA ALA A 105 15.96 8.01 -2.18
C ALA A 105 14.93 8.65 -3.12
N LEU A 106 13.63 8.57 -2.77
CA LEU A 106 12.58 9.22 -3.56
C LEU A 106 12.69 10.75 -3.57
N GLU A 107 13.08 11.35 -2.44
CA GLU A 107 13.36 12.79 -2.34
C GLU A 107 14.59 13.20 -3.16
N GLU A 108 15.66 12.40 -3.14
CA GLU A 108 16.86 12.60 -3.96
C GLU A 108 16.55 12.56 -5.48
N GLU A 109 15.49 11.85 -5.88
CA GLU A 109 14.94 11.81 -7.24
C GLU A 109 13.83 12.86 -7.51
N ASP A 110 13.75 13.92 -6.70
CA ASP A 110 12.74 14.99 -6.77
C ASP A 110 11.30 14.47 -6.90
N TYR A 111 11.00 13.38 -6.18
CA TYR A 111 9.69 12.72 -6.21
C TYR A 111 9.22 12.37 -7.62
N LEU A 112 10.16 11.96 -8.48
CA LEU A 112 9.93 11.55 -9.87
C LEU A 112 9.37 12.65 -10.79
N LYS A 113 9.48 13.91 -10.38
CA LYS A 113 9.03 15.03 -11.19
C LYS A 113 9.93 15.21 -12.42
N ASN A 114 9.35 15.74 -13.49
CA ASN A 114 10.06 16.09 -14.74
C ASN A 114 10.75 14.92 -15.47
N LEU A 115 10.45 13.67 -15.10
CA LEU A 115 10.96 12.50 -15.80
C LEU A 115 10.17 12.24 -17.09
N PRO A 116 10.83 11.82 -18.19
CA PRO A 116 10.15 11.22 -19.34
C PRO A 116 9.29 10.02 -18.92
N ARG A 117 8.21 9.75 -19.66
CA ARG A 117 7.21 8.76 -19.26
C ARG A 117 7.79 7.38 -18.97
N ASP A 118 8.69 6.88 -19.82
CA ASP A 118 9.27 5.54 -19.68
C ASP A 118 10.16 5.46 -18.43
N GLU A 119 10.93 6.51 -18.14
CA GLU A 119 11.74 6.60 -16.92
C GLU A 119 10.86 6.73 -15.68
N PHE A 120 9.80 7.54 -15.75
CA PHE A 120 8.81 7.67 -14.68
C PHE A 120 8.17 6.31 -14.34
N ILE A 121 7.78 5.52 -15.35
CA ILE A 121 7.18 4.19 -15.16
C ILE A 121 8.15 3.25 -14.45
N SER A 122 9.40 3.16 -14.94
CA SER A 122 10.38 2.25 -14.35
C SER A 122 10.75 2.66 -12.91
N ARG A 123 10.94 3.96 -12.64
CA ARG A 123 11.19 4.44 -11.28
C ARG A 123 9.99 4.24 -10.36
N LEU A 124 8.78 4.53 -10.83
CA LEU A 124 7.56 4.27 -10.05
C LEU A 124 7.44 2.77 -9.72
N ALA A 125 7.63 1.87 -10.69
CA ALA A 125 7.59 0.43 -10.49
C ALA A 125 8.58 -0.02 -9.41
N TYR A 126 9.81 0.51 -9.43
CA TYR A 126 10.81 0.27 -8.40
C TYR A 126 10.30 0.66 -6.99
N TYR A 127 9.83 1.89 -6.79
CA TYR A 127 9.37 2.33 -5.47
C TYR A 127 8.13 1.56 -4.99
N LEU A 128 7.21 1.19 -5.89
CA LEU A 128 6.05 0.37 -5.54
C LEU A 128 6.48 -1.05 -5.14
N ALA A 129 7.47 -1.63 -5.82
CA ALA A 129 8.03 -2.94 -5.47
C ALA A 129 8.68 -2.91 -4.08
N GLU A 130 9.52 -1.91 -3.79
CA GLU A 130 10.19 -1.75 -2.48
C GLU A 130 9.17 -1.60 -1.35
N LEU A 131 8.16 -0.71 -1.51
CA LEU A 131 7.10 -0.53 -0.52
C LEU A 131 6.26 -1.80 -0.31
N ASN A 132 5.99 -2.55 -1.38
CA ASN A 132 5.25 -3.81 -1.30
C ASN A 132 6.06 -4.91 -0.58
N ALA A 133 7.37 -4.99 -0.84
CA ALA A 133 8.26 -5.94 -0.17
C ALA A 133 8.43 -5.62 1.32
N LEU A 134 8.50 -4.33 1.67
CA LEU A 134 8.57 -3.87 3.06
C LEU A 134 7.29 -4.18 3.84
N HIS A 135 6.14 -3.97 3.20
CA HIS A 135 4.80 -4.24 3.74
C HIS A 135 4.61 -3.66 5.15
N PRO A 136 4.67 -2.32 5.30
CA PRO A 136 4.89 -1.66 6.59
C PRO A 136 3.71 -1.76 7.58
N PHE A 137 2.51 -2.07 7.11
CA PHE A 137 1.28 -2.07 7.92
C PHE A 137 0.75 -3.48 8.16
N ARG A 138 -0.15 -3.64 9.14
CA ARG A 138 -0.79 -4.93 9.44
C ARG A 138 -1.79 -5.36 8.35
N GLU A 139 -2.55 -4.40 7.83
CA GLU A 139 -3.54 -4.56 6.76
C GLU A 139 -3.55 -3.25 5.96
N GLY A 140 -4.09 -3.21 4.74
CA GLY A 140 -4.22 -1.98 3.97
C GLY A 140 -3.01 -1.60 3.12
N ASN A 141 -1.92 -2.37 3.15
CA ASN A 141 -0.68 -2.09 2.41
C ASN A 141 -0.93 -1.80 0.91
N GLY A 142 -1.53 -2.74 0.19
CA GLY A 142 -1.74 -2.57 -1.25
C GLY A 142 -2.66 -1.39 -1.61
N ARG A 143 -3.64 -1.05 -0.75
CA ARG A 143 -4.52 0.11 -0.96
C ARG A 143 -3.78 1.42 -0.75
N THR A 144 -2.97 1.47 0.31
CA THR A 144 -2.11 2.63 0.61
C THR A 144 -1.09 2.85 -0.50
N THR A 145 -0.36 1.80 -0.91
CA THR A 145 0.65 1.88 -1.98
C THR A 145 0.06 2.36 -3.30
N ARG A 146 -1.11 1.86 -3.70
CA ARG A 146 -1.77 2.30 -4.95
C ARG A 146 -2.27 3.74 -4.89
N GLU A 147 -2.83 4.17 -3.75
CA GLU A 147 -3.27 5.56 -3.58
C GLU A 147 -2.09 6.52 -3.51
N PHE A 148 -1.01 6.13 -2.83
CA PHE A 148 0.26 6.85 -2.85
C PHE A 148 0.81 7.00 -4.27
N ALA A 149 0.83 5.91 -5.05
CA ALA A 149 1.25 5.93 -6.46
C ALA A 149 0.43 6.92 -7.29
N ARG A 150 -0.90 6.97 -7.07
CA ARG A 150 -1.79 7.90 -7.76
C ARG A 150 -1.45 9.35 -7.44
N GLN A 151 -1.21 9.65 -6.16
CA GLN A 151 -0.84 10.99 -5.71
C GLN A 151 0.55 11.40 -6.22
N LEU A 152 1.53 10.50 -6.17
CA LEU A 152 2.88 10.72 -6.69
C LEU A 152 2.85 11.00 -8.22
N ALA A 153 2.14 10.17 -8.99
CA ALA A 153 1.97 10.38 -10.42
C ALA A 153 1.30 11.73 -10.75
N TRP A 154 0.23 12.08 -10.02
CA TRP A 154 -0.46 13.35 -10.20
C TRP A 154 0.44 14.58 -10.00
N ASN A 155 1.34 14.49 -9.01
CA ASN A 155 2.31 15.54 -8.71
C ASN A 155 3.47 15.58 -9.71
N ALA A 156 3.78 14.46 -10.36
CA ALA A 156 4.78 14.35 -11.42
C ALA A 156 4.25 14.72 -12.83
N GLY A 157 2.96 15.08 -12.96
CA GLY A 157 2.37 15.45 -14.25
C GLY A 157 1.73 14.29 -15.01
N TYR A 158 1.50 13.16 -14.34
CA TYR A 158 0.86 11.97 -14.89
C TYR A 158 -0.47 11.67 -14.20
N GLN A 159 -1.37 10.98 -14.90
CA GLN A 159 -2.58 10.41 -14.34
C GLN A 159 -2.44 8.88 -14.33
N LEU A 160 -2.57 8.30 -13.14
CA LEU A 160 -2.54 6.86 -12.90
C LEU A 160 -3.96 6.38 -12.57
N ASP A 161 -4.49 5.45 -13.36
CA ASP A 161 -5.87 4.98 -13.22
C ASP A 161 -5.97 3.46 -13.08
N TRP A 162 -5.96 3.00 -11.82
CA TRP A 162 -6.09 1.58 -11.48
C TRP A 162 -7.44 0.96 -11.90
N GLU A 163 -8.48 1.75 -12.18
CA GLU A 163 -9.80 1.24 -12.58
C GLU A 163 -9.81 0.68 -13.99
N LYS A 164 -8.79 1.00 -14.80
CA LYS A 164 -8.60 0.42 -16.13
C LYS A 164 -8.27 -1.07 -16.09
N ILE A 165 -7.86 -1.60 -14.93
CA ILE A 165 -7.54 -3.01 -14.76
C ILE A 165 -8.80 -3.75 -14.27
N PRO A 166 -9.34 -4.72 -15.04
CA PRO A 166 -10.63 -5.35 -14.73
C PRO A 166 -10.69 -6.09 -13.38
N GLY A 167 -9.54 -6.50 -12.82
CA GLY A 167 -9.50 -7.28 -11.60
C GLY A 167 -8.19 -7.15 -10.81
N THR A 168 -8.28 -7.38 -9.49
CA THR A 168 -7.13 -7.23 -8.59
C THR A 168 -6.09 -8.34 -8.74
N ALA A 169 -6.44 -9.48 -9.35
CA ALA A 169 -5.54 -10.62 -9.49
C ALA A 169 -4.30 -10.26 -10.33
N GLU A 170 -4.49 -9.49 -11.40
CA GLU A 170 -3.40 -9.05 -12.28
C GLU A 170 -2.42 -8.14 -11.55
N ILE A 171 -2.94 -7.14 -10.83
CA ILE A 171 -2.15 -6.25 -9.96
C ILE A 171 -1.37 -7.08 -8.93
N ILE A 172 -2.04 -8.02 -8.26
CA ILE A 172 -1.40 -8.87 -7.23
C ILE A 172 -0.26 -9.69 -7.85
N ASN A 173 -0.47 -10.30 -9.02
CA ASN A 173 0.56 -11.08 -9.69
C ASN A 173 1.76 -10.23 -10.10
N ALA A 174 1.55 -9.01 -10.59
CA ALA A 174 2.64 -8.08 -10.88
C ALA A 174 3.48 -7.77 -9.63
N PHE A 175 2.83 -7.52 -8.48
CA PHE A 175 3.53 -7.29 -7.20
C PHE A 175 4.24 -8.54 -6.66
N VAL A 176 3.72 -9.75 -6.90
CA VAL A 176 4.37 -11.01 -6.54
C VAL A 176 5.64 -11.22 -7.37
N ASP A 177 5.62 -10.91 -8.67
CA ASP A 177 6.80 -11.02 -9.52
C ASP A 177 7.85 -9.96 -9.14
N SER A 178 7.44 -8.72 -8.85
CA SER A 178 8.31 -7.66 -8.34
C SER A 178 9.00 -8.04 -7.03
N PHE A 179 8.30 -8.76 -6.14
CA PHE A 179 8.88 -9.29 -4.91
C PHE A 179 10.05 -10.26 -5.17
N ASN A 180 10.07 -10.92 -6.35
CA ASN A 180 11.15 -11.78 -6.80
C ASN A 180 12.14 -11.07 -7.73
N ALA A 181 12.27 -9.74 -7.58
CA ALA A 181 13.16 -8.87 -8.35
C ALA A 181 12.89 -8.84 -9.87
N ASN A 182 11.64 -9.06 -10.28
CA ASN A 182 11.20 -8.88 -11.68
C ASN A 182 10.08 -7.85 -11.77
N ASN A 183 10.39 -6.66 -12.28
CA ASN A 183 9.42 -5.56 -12.43
C ASN A 183 8.72 -5.52 -13.79
N ASP A 184 9.06 -6.39 -14.75
CA ASP A 184 8.59 -6.28 -16.14
C ASP A 184 7.05 -6.23 -16.24
N LYS A 185 6.36 -7.08 -15.46
CA LYS A 185 4.90 -7.09 -15.43
C LYS A 185 4.32 -5.85 -14.76
N LEU A 186 4.96 -5.35 -13.71
CA LEU A 186 4.51 -4.15 -13.03
C LEU A 186 4.70 -2.92 -13.93
N GLU A 187 5.83 -2.81 -14.62
CA GLU A 187 6.09 -1.76 -15.60
C GLU A 187 5.09 -1.82 -16.76
N SER A 188 4.85 -3.00 -17.34
CA SER A 188 3.88 -3.18 -18.43
C SER A 188 2.47 -2.76 -18.01
N LEU A 189 2.06 -3.16 -16.80
CA LEU A 189 0.76 -2.79 -16.24
C LEU A 189 0.66 -1.28 -16.02
N LEU A 190 1.69 -0.65 -15.45
CA LEU A 190 1.76 0.79 -15.25
C LEU A 190 1.73 1.56 -16.57
N ASP A 191 2.39 1.05 -17.61
CA ASP A 191 2.37 1.61 -18.96
C ASP A 191 0.92 1.73 -19.50
N GLU A 192 0.12 0.69 -19.35
CA GLU A 192 -1.27 0.67 -19.82
C GLU A 192 -2.17 1.70 -19.11
N ILE A 193 -1.89 1.98 -17.83
CA ILE A 193 -2.77 2.78 -16.98
C ILE A 193 -2.28 4.21 -16.71
N ILE A 194 -1.05 4.55 -17.09
CA ILE A 194 -0.47 5.88 -16.97
C ILE A 194 -0.65 6.69 -18.26
N SER A 195 -1.18 7.90 -18.09
CA SER A 195 -1.33 8.89 -19.16
C SER A 195 -0.81 10.26 -18.72
N ALA A 196 -0.59 11.17 -19.66
CA ALA A 196 -0.29 12.56 -19.31
C ALA A 196 -1.47 13.17 -18.54
N LYS A 197 -1.17 13.99 -17.54
CA LYS A 197 -2.20 14.73 -16.80
C LYS A 197 -2.90 15.71 -17.74
N ALA A 198 -4.23 15.67 -17.75
CA ALA A 198 -5.09 16.59 -18.49
C ALA A 198 -5.11 17.99 -17.89
#